data_AF-A0A2C5X4W8-F1
#
_entry.id   AF-A0A2C5X4W8-F1
#
_cell.length_a   1.000
_cell.length_b   1.000
_cell.length_c   1.000
_cell.angle_alpha   90.00
_cell.angle_beta   90.00
_cell.angle_gamma   90.00
#
_symmetry.space_group_name_H-M   'P 1'
#
loop_
_entity.id
_entity.type
_entity.pdbx_description
1 polymer ?
#
loop_
_entity_poly.entity_id
_entity_poly.type
_entity_poly.pdbx_seq_one_letter_code
_entity_poly.pdbx_strand_id
1 'polypeptide(L)'
;MPSPTPLEIATKAVIRLVKEEKSYHIELVSQLARLDKLKNEAATTTDENHSFMVKQEETAIQETRAVFQPLRLRIAAAVEKLVAQIASDEASATSEQLTAARDAVTQGRAIMEQAVKDATIVTA
;
A
#
# COMPACT_ATOMS: atom_id res chain seq x y z
N MET A 1 -21.69 -10.82 20.31
CA MET A 1 -21.63 -10.19 18.97
C MET A 1 -21.80 -11.30 17.95
N PRO A 2 -22.63 -11.13 16.90
CA PRO A 2 -22.75 -12.13 15.84
C PRO A 2 -21.44 -12.29 15.07
N SER A 3 -21.25 -13.44 14.44
CA SER A 3 -20.11 -13.69 13.54
C SER A 3 -20.20 -12.76 12.32
N PRO A 4 -19.06 -12.22 11.84
CA PRO A 4 -19.06 -11.33 10.69
C PRO A 4 -19.50 -12.06 9.42
N THR A 5 -20.21 -11.35 8.55
CA THR A 5 -20.68 -11.91 7.27
C THR A 5 -19.53 -12.07 6.27
N PRO A 6 -19.69 -12.91 5.22
CA PRO A 6 -18.70 -13.00 4.14
C PRO A 6 -18.37 -11.64 3.50
N LEU A 7 -19.38 -10.80 3.26
CA LEU A 7 -19.20 -9.43 2.76
C LEU A 7 -18.37 -8.55 3.70
N GLU A 8 -18.62 -8.62 5.01
CA GLU A 8 -17.85 -7.86 6.00
C GLU A 8 -16.39 -8.34 6.07
N ILE A 9 -16.16 -9.65 5.97
CA ILE A 9 -14.82 -10.23 5.96
C ILE A 9 -14.05 -9.76 4.71
N ALA A 10 -14.66 -9.84 3.53
CA ALA A 10 -14.06 -9.38 2.28
C ALA A 10 -13.77 -7.86 2.30
N THR A 11 -14.72 -7.07 2.80
CA THR A 11 -14.56 -5.62 2.99
C THR A 11 -13.36 -5.29 3.89
N LYS A 12 -13.27 -5.94 5.06
CA LYS A 12 -12.15 -5.75 6.00
C LYS A 12 -10.82 -6.19 5.41
N ALA A 13 -10.79 -7.21 4.57
CA ALA A 13 -9.57 -7.65 3.91
C ALA A 13 -9.01 -6.57 2.97
N VAL A 14 -9.85 -5.96 2.13
CA VAL A 14 -9.44 -4.85 1.26
C VAL A 14 -8.98 -3.64 2.07
N ILE A 15 -9.73 -3.24 3.11
CA ILE A 15 -9.36 -2.10 3.96
C ILE A 15 -7.99 -2.31 4.61
N ARG A 16 -7.69 -3.51 5.11
CA ARG A 16 -6.39 -3.80 5.72
C ARG A 16 -5.26 -3.68 4.72
N LEU A 17 -5.41 -4.24 3.51
CA LEU A 17 -4.38 -4.17 2.47
C LEU A 17 -4.15 -2.74 1.99
N VAL A 18 -5.20 -1.93 1.84
CA VAL A 18 -5.08 -0.50 1.50
C VAL A 18 -4.33 0.27 2.60
N LYS A 19 -4.58 -0.04 3.87
CA LYS A 19 -3.84 0.58 4.99
C LYS A 19 -2.37 0.15 4.99
N GLU A 20 -2.10 -1.13 4.73
CA GLU A 20 -0.74 -1.67 4.59
C GLU A 20 0.04 -0.93 3.49
N GLU A 21 -0.56 -0.76 2.30
CA GLU A 21 0.05 -0.01 1.19
C GLU A 21 0.38 1.44 1.57
N LYS A 22 -0.54 2.12 2.29
CA LYS A 22 -0.32 3.50 2.75
C LYS A 22 0.81 3.57 3.78
N SER A 23 0.89 2.62 4.70
CA SER A 23 1.97 2.55 5.69
C SER A 23 3.33 2.42 5.01
N TYR A 24 3.46 1.57 4.00
CA TYR A 24 4.71 1.43 3.25
C TYR A 24 5.08 2.69 2.46
N HIS A 25 4.11 3.46 1.95
CA HIS A 25 4.39 4.76 1.34
C HIS A 25 4.95 5.77 2.35
N ILE A 26 4.38 5.82 3.56
CA ILE A 26 4.88 6.70 4.64
C ILE A 26 6.31 6.30 5.02
N GLU A 27 6.58 5.01 5.13
CA GLU A 27 7.92 4.49 5.42
C GLU A 27 8.92 4.88 4.32
N LEU A 28 8.56 4.68 3.04
CA LEU A 28 9.41 5.04 1.92
C LEU A 28 9.75 6.55 1.90
N VAL A 29 8.77 7.42 2.17
CA VAL A 29 9.01 8.87 2.27
C VAL A 29 10.00 9.20 3.38
N SER A 30 9.84 8.56 4.55
CA SER A 30 10.74 8.73 5.69
C SER A 30 12.17 8.26 5.37
N GLN A 31 12.31 7.10 4.72
CA GLN A 31 13.61 6.56 4.29
C GLN A 31 14.30 7.47 3.27
N LEU A 32 13.56 7.97 2.27
CA LEU A 32 14.10 8.90 1.26
C LEU A 32 14.58 10.20 1.90
N ALA A 33 13.84 10.74 2.87
CA ALA A 33 14.26 11.93 3.61
C ALA A 33 15.53 11.70 4.45
N ARG A 34 15.67 10.51 5.07
CA ARG A 34 16.91 10.13 5.77
C ARG A 34 18.08 9.97 4.81
N LEU A 35 17.86 9.35 3.65
CA LEU A 35 18.90 9.19 2.64
C LEU A 35 19.39 10.55 2.13
N ASP A 36 18.48 11.49 1.86
CA ASP A 36 18.83 12.85 1.45
C ASP A 36 19.67 13.56 2.50
N LYS A 37 19.24 13.48 3.78
CA LYS A 37 20.01 14.03 4.91
C LYS A 37 21.41 13.42 4.99
N LEU A 38 21.54 12.09 4.92
CA LEU A 38 22.82 11.40 4.91
C LEU A 38 23.71 11.88 3.75
N LYS A 39 23.15 12.00 2.54
CA LYS A 39 23.91 12.47 1.37
C LYS A 39 24.39 13.91 1.52
N ASN A 40 23.59 14.79 2.14
CA ASN A 40 23.97 16.18 2.39
C ASN A 40 25.05 16.32 3.47
N GLU A 41 25.09 15.42 4.46
CA GLU A 41 26.12 15.39 5.51
C GLU A 41 27.50 14.91 5.01
N ALA A 42 27.56 14.28 3.82
CA ALA A 42 28.79 13.72 3.25
C ALA A 42 29.93 14.74 3.10
N ALA A 43 29.59 16.03 2.88
CA ALA A 43 30.59 17.09 2.67
C ALA A 43 31.27 17.57 3.98
N THR A 44 30.70 17.25 5.14
CA THR A 44 31.13 17.80 6.43
C THR A 44 31.50 16.73 7.47
N THR A 45 31.26 15.45 7.16
CA THR A 45 31.48 14.35 8.10
C THR A 45 32.87 13.72 7.96
N THR A 46 33.50 13.42 9.09
CA THR A 46 34.73 12.59 9.17
C THR A 46 34.42 11.15 9.58
N ASP A 47 33.14 10.76 9.60
CA ASP A 47 32.72 9.42 9.95
C ASP A 47 33.06 8.44 8.82
N GLU A 48 34.03 7.56 9.06
CA GLU A 48 34.44 6.51 8.12
C GLU A 48 33.29 5.55 7.76
N ASN A 49 32.28 5.45 8.62
CA ASN A 49 31.10 4.60 8.39
C ASN A 49 30.01 5.26 7.54
N HIS A 50 30.15 6.54 7.18
CA HIS A 50 29.12 7.29 6.45
C HIS A 50 28.69 6.58 5.15
N SER A 51 29.66 6.09 4.39
CA SER A 51 29.40 5.35 3.14
C SER A 51 28.63 4.04 3.37
N PHE A 52 28.84 3.38 4.51
CA PHE A 52 28.10 2.18 4.89
C PHE A 52 26.67 2.54 5.28
N MET A 53 26.46 3.62 6.03
CA MET A 53 25.12 4.10 6.40
C MET A 53 24.27 4.47 5.18
N VAL A 54 24.86 5.16 4.20
CA VAL A 54 24.17 5.47 2.93
C VAL A 54 23.73 4.19 2.22
N LYS A 55 24.62 3.20 2.08
CA LYS A 55 24.30 1.92 1.44
C LYS A 55 23.22 1.15 2.18
N GLN A 56 23.24 1.19 3.52
CA GLN A 56 22.23 0.54 4.34
C GLN A 56 20.85 1.16 4.13
N GLU A 57 20.75 2.49 4.11
CA GLU A 57 19.48 3.17 3.85
C GLU A 57 18.99 2.93 2.40
N GLU A 58 19.90 2.91 1.42
CA GLU A 58 19.55 2.56 0.03
C GLU A 58 19.03 1.11 -0.08
N THR A 59 19.61 0.18 0.67
CA THR A 59 19.15 -1.22 0.72
C THR A 59 17.75 -1.31 1.34
N ALA A 60 17.53 -0.64 2.48
CA ALA A 60 16.21 -0.60 3.13
C ALA A 60 15.12 -0.02 2.20
N ILE A 61 15.45 1.04 1.44
CA ILE A 61 14.55 1.60 0.42
C ILE A 61 14.21 0.58 -0.66
N GLN A 62 15.19 -0.18 -1.15
CA GLN A 62 14.96 -1.21 -2.16
C GLN A 62 14.06 -2.33 -1.63
N GLU A 63 14.27 -2.76 -0.39
CA GLU A 63 13.44 -3.76 0.28
C GLU A 63 11.99 -3.27 0.43
N THR A 64 11.78 -2.04 0.93
CA THR A 64 10.44 -1.44 1.01
C THR A 64 9.79 -1.31 -0.36
N ARG A 65 10.54 -0.89 -1.39
CA ARG A 65 10.02 -0.81 -2.77
C ARG A 65 9.58 -2.17 -3.31
N ALA A 66 10.31 -3.23 -2.98
CA ALA A 66 10.00 -4.59 -3.43
C ALA A 66 8.67 -5.13 -2.85
N VAL A 67 8.17 -4.56 -1.75
CA VAL A 67 6.89 -4.96 -1.15
C VAL A 67 5.68 -4.49 -1.96
N PHE A 68 5.77 -3.34 -2.64
CA PHE A 68 4.60 -2.74 -3.30
C PHE A 68 4.01 -3.62 -4.41
N GLN A 69 4.82 -4.21 -5.27
CA GLN A 69 4.32 -5.00 -6.39
C GLN A 69 3.48 -6.22 -5.94
N PRO A 70 3.97 -7.12 -5.07
CA PRO A 70 3.15 -8.23 -4.57
C PRO A 70 1.96 -7.75 -3.72
N LEU A 71 2.08 -6.64 -2.99
CA LEU A 71 0.96 -6.07 -2.22
C LEU A 71 -0.16 -5.55 -3.12
N ARG A 72 0.17 -4.83 -4.19
CA ARG A 72 -0.77 -4.32 -5.20
C ARG A 72 -1.51 -5.46 -5.90
N LEU A 73 -0.84 -6.58 -6.19
CA LEU A 73 -1.49 -7.79 -6.74
C LEU A 73 -2.51 -8.39 -5.74
N ARG A 74 -2.16 -8.45 -4.45
CA ARG A 74 -3.08 -8.91 -3.40
C ARG A 74 -4.28 -7.97 -3.26
N ILE A 75 -4.08 -6.65 -3.38
CA ILE A 75 -5.16 -5.66 -3.39
C ILE A 75 -6.09 -5.89 -4.57
N ALA A 76 -5.56 -6.03 -5.79
CA ALA A 76 -6.36 -6.28 -6.99
C ALA A 76 -7.24 -7.54 -6.84
N ALA A 77 -6.64 -8.66 -6.44
CA ALA A 77 -7.37 -9.91 -6.22
C ALA A 77 -8.44 -9.79 -5.10
N ALA A 78 -8.15 -9.07 -4.01
CA ALA A 78 -9.11 -8.84 -2.94
C ALA A 78 -10.28 -7.94 -3.38
N VAL A 79 -10.00 -6.92 -4.21
CA VAL A 79 -11.02 -6.05 -4.81
C VAL A 79 -11.93 -6.84 -5.74
N GLU A 80 -11.38 -7.69 -6.62
CA GLU A 80 -12.18 -8.57 -7.49
C GLU A 80 -13.10 -9.48 -6.68
N LYS A 81 -12.55 -10.11 -5.63
CA LYS A 81 -13.34 -10.95 -4.72
C LYS A 81 -14.45 -10.16 -4.03
N LEU A 82 -14.17 -8.93 -3.59
CA LEU A 82 -15.18 -8.08 -2.93
C LEU A 82 -16.29 -7.67 -3.90
N VAL A 83 -15.95 -7.33 -5.14
CA VAL A 83 -16.96 -7.03 -6.19
C VAL A 83 -17.87 -8.24 -6.42
N ALA A 84 -17.31 -9.44 -6.53
CA ALA A 84 -18.10 -10.66 -6.66
C ALA A 84 -19.00 -10.92 -5.44
N GLN A 85 -18.48 -10.68 -4.23
CA GLN A 85 -19.25 -10.85 -2.99
C GLN A 85 -20.40 -9.83 -2.88
N ILE A 86 -20.19 -8.57 -3.29
CA ILE A 86 -21.25 -7.56 -3.35
C ILE A 86 -22.41 -8.04 -4.23
N ALA A 87 -22.11 -8.59 -5.42
CA ALA A 87 -23.15 -9.09 -6.32
C ALA A 87 -23.90 -10.30 -5.74
N SER A 88 -23.20 -11.18 -5.02
CA SER A 88 -23.82 -12.34 -4.34
C SER A 88 -24.77 -11.94 -3.21
N ASP A 89 -24.41 -10.90 -2.45
CA ASP A 89 -25.11 -10.53 -1.22
C ASP A 89 -26.05 -9.32 -1.40
N GLU A 90 -26.25 -8.81 -2.62
CA GLU A 90 -26.99 -7.57 -2.89
C GLU A 90 -28.41 -7.56 -2.33
N ALA A 91 -29.08 -8.72 -2.32
CA ALA A 91 -30.46 -8.86 -1.82
C ALA A 91 -30.55 -9.11 -0.30
N SER A 92 -29.46 -9.51 0.35
CA SER A 92 -29.45 -9.96 1.75
C SER A 92 -28.62 -9.09 2.69
N ALA A 93 -27.66 -8.32 2.15
CA ALA A 93 -26.84 -7.39 2.89
C ALA A 93 -27.59 -6.10 3.23
N THR A 94 -27.21 -5.47 4.34
CA THR A 94 -27.75 -4.15 4.69
C THR A 94 -27.18 -3.07 3.76
N SER A 95 -27.90 -1.95 3.63
CA SER A 95 -27.41 -0.79 2.87
C SER A 95 -26.05 -0.29 3.39
N GLU A 96 -25.81 -0.37 4.70
CA GLU A 96 -24.55 0.02 5.33
C GLU A 96 -23.40 -0.92 4.93
N GLN A 97 -23.64 -2.24 4.93
CA GLN A 97 -22.66 -3.23 4.49
C GLN A 97 -22.30 -3.04 3.01
N LEU A 98 -23.29 -2.81 2.15
CA LEU A 98 -23.08 -2.55 0.72
C LEU A 98 -22.32 -1.24 0.48
N THR A 99 -22.61 -0.19 1.24
CA THR A 99 -21.92 1.10 1.15
C THR A 99 -20.44 0.94 1.54
N ALA A 100 -20.17 0.33 2.70
CA ALA A 100 -18.80 0.10 3.16
C ALA A 100 -17.99 -0.78 2.19
N ALA A 101 -18.62 -1.79 1.59
CA ALA A 101 -18.00 -2.65 0.59
C ALA A 101 -17.65 -1.87 -0.68
N ARG A 102 -18.57 -1.03 -1.19
CA ARG A 102 -18.33 -0.19 -2.37
C ARG A 102 -17.24 0.86 -2.12
N ASP A 103 -17.20 1.46 -0.92
CA ASP A 103 -16.13 2.39 -0.53
C ASP A 103 -14.77 1.70 -0.47
N ALA A 104 -14.71 0.46 0.04
CA ALA A 104 -13.48 -0.32 0.05
C ALA A 104 -13.03 -0.68 -1.38
N VAL A 105 -13.94 -1.00 -2.29
CA VAL A 105 -13.62 -1.20 -3.73
C VAL A 105 -13.04 0.07 -4.34
N THR A 106 -13.65 1.24 -4.10
CA THR A 106 -13.17 2.53 -4.60
C THR A 106 -11.75 2.82 -4.09
N GLN A 107 -11.50 2.61 -2.80
CA GLN A 107 -10.18 2.80 -2.20
C GLN A 107 -9.14 1.84 -2.79
N GLY A 108 -9.48 0.55 -2.97
CA GLY A 108 -8.58 -0.43 -3.58
C GLY A 108 -8.24 -0.10 -5.03
N ARG A 109 -9.23 0.35 -5.82
CA ARG A 109 -9.02 0.80 -7.22
C ARG A 109 -8.15 2.06 -7.30
N ALA A 110 -8.31 3.00 -6.37
CA ALA A 110 -7.49 4.19 -6.31
C ALA A 110 -5.99 3.85 -6.11
N ILE A 111 -5.67 2.83 -5.29
CA ILE A 111 -4.29 2.34 -5.16
C ILE A 111 -3.76 1.79 -6.50
N MET A 112 -4.56 1.03 -7.23
CA MET A 112 -4.16 0.50 -8.54
C MET A 112 -3.95 1.61 -9.57
N GLU A 113 -4.80 2.63 -9.59
CA GLU A 113 -4.62 3.79 -10.47
C GLU A 113 -3.35 4.57 -10.13
N GLN A 114 -3.08 4.77 -8.83
CA GLN A 114 -1.84 5.38 -8.38
C GLN A 114 -0.62 4.56 -8.80
N ALA A 115 -0.68 3.23 -8.67
CA ALA A 115 0.38 2.33 -9.10
C ALA A 115 0.71 2.45 -10.59
N VAL A 116 -0.29 2.63 -11.44
CA VAL A 116 -0.11 2.86 -12.88
C VAL A 116 0.56 4.22 -13.13
N LYS A 117 0.14 5.26 -12.41
CA LYS A 117 0.77 6.60 -12.49
C LYS A 117 2.25 6.55 -12.09
N ASP A 118 2.57 5.89 -10.98
CA ASP A 118 3.94 5.72 -10.51
C ASP A 118 4.83 5.03 -11.57
N ALA A 119 4.31 3.97 -12.22
CA ALA A 119 5.05 3.25 -13.27
C ALA A 119 5.24 4.09 -14.55
N THR A 120 4.26 4.94 -14.89
CA THR A 120 4.32 5.78 -16.09
C THR A 120 5.29 6.95 -15.92
N ILE A 121 5.37 7.54 -14.73
CA ILE A 121 6.31 8.65 -14.45
C ILE A 121 7.77 8.19 -14.49
N VAL A 122 8.07 6.93 -14.17
CA VAL A 122 9.44 6.40 -14.21
C VAL A 122 9.94 6.09 -15.64
N THR A 123 9.04 6.08 -16.63
CA THR A 123 9.35 5.74 -18.03
C THR A 123 9.37 6.93 -19.00
N ALA A 124 9.08 8.14 -18.51
CA ALA A 124 9.12 9.40 -19.25
C ALA A 124 10.34 10.25 -18.86
#